data_AF-A0A7S3RKQ0-F1
#
_entry.id   AF-A0A7S3RKQ0-F1
#
_cell.length_a   1.000
_cell.length_b   1.000
_cell.length_c   1.000
_cell.angle_alpha   90.00
_cell.angle_beta   90.00
_cell.angle_gamma   90.00
#
_symmetry.space_group_name_H-M   'P 1'
#
loop_
_entity.id
_entity.type
_entity.pdbx_description
1 polymer ?
#
loop_
_entity_poly.entity_id
_entity_poly.type
_entity_poly.pdbx_seq_one_letter_code
_entity_poly.pdbx_strand_id
1 'polypeptide(L)'
;VISAWTRRLSVDVLHAHSRALGVSAAIARGLCRTLGLRRVRYVYTWHGYYDTSSPLKRLWYAALLAADGLIFPSAALRDAVRASFGSAVRADAEAIHRGVRSAREARRDEGAPEPPLALPAPTAGSFRVLLPGRLSPSKGHDLLASAAAHALAEGDGVPALEVALIGARPAQLAR
;
A
#
# COMPACT_ATOMS: atom_id res chain seq x y z
N VAL A 1 -16.86 7.53 19.88
CA VAL A 1 -15.44 7.54 20.31
C VAL A 1 -14.63 8.62 19.58
N ILE A 2 -14.47 8.54 18.24
CA ILE A 2 -13.68 9.55 17.48
C ILE A 2 -14.18 10.98 17.74
N SER A 3 -15.50 11.21 17.68
CA SER A 3 -16.11 12.51 17.98
C SER A 3 -15.90 13.02 19.41
N ALA A 4 -15.68 12.13 20.38
CA ALA A 4 -15.38 12.52 21.76
C ALA A 4 -13.90 12.94 21.89
N TRP A 5 -13.00 12.20 21.24
CA TRP A 5 -11.57 12.51 21.21
C TRP A 5 -11.26 13.80 20.45
N THR A 6 -11.92 14.05 19.31
CA THR A 6 -11.74 15.30 18.56
C THR A 6 -12.06 16.53 19.41
N ARG A 7 -13.09 16.45 20.28
CA ARG A 7 -13.41 17.50 21.24
C ARG A 7 -12.36 17.61 22.35
N ARG A 8 -12.02 16.49 23.00
CA ARG A 8 -11.10 16.48 24.14
C ARG A 8 -9.69 16.97 23.76
N LEU A 9 -9.22 16.63 22.57
CA LEU A 9 -7.87 16.95 22.10
C LEU A 9 -7.84 18.15 21.13
N SER A 10 -8.97 18.82 20.90
CA SER A 10 -9.03 19.98 19.98
C SER A 10 -8.49 19.69 18.58
N VAL A 11 -8.84 18.52 18.03
CA VAL A 11 -8.30 18.04 16.74
C VAL A 11 -8.86 18.84 15.56
N ASP A 12 -7.98 19.37 14.73
CA ASP A 12 -8.33 20.09 13.50
C ASP A 12 -8.50 19.18 12.28
N VAL A 13 -7.68 18.12 12.21
CA VAL A 13 -7.59 17.23 11.05
C VAL A 13 -7.65 15.78 11.51
N LEU A 14 -8.56 15.02 10.91
CA LEU A 14 -8.59 13.57 11.00
C LEU A 14 -7.99 13.00 9.73
N HIS A 15 -6.83 12.37 9.83
CA HIS A 15 -6.19 11.66 8.72
C HIS A 15 -6.32 10.15 8.90
N ALA A 16 -7.11 9.49 8.06
CA ALA A 16 -7.34 8.05 8.15
C ALA A 16 -6.57 7.25 7.08
N HIS A 17 -5.99 6.13 7.51
CA HIS A 17 -5.16 5.21 6.71
C HIS A 17 -5.76 3.80 6.59
N SER A 18 -6.95 3.56 7.15
CA SER A 18 -7.64 2.27 7.08
C SER A 18 -9.06 2.47 6.57
N ARG A 19 -9.60 1.48 5.85
CA ARG A 19 -10.97 1.51 5.31
C ARG A 19 -12.01 1.71 6.41
N ALA A 20 -11.93 0.91 7.48
CA ALA A 20 -12.87 0.99 8.60
C ALA A 20 -12.78 2.33 9.34
N LEU A 21 -11.55 2.84 9.52
CA LEU A 21 -11.31 4.16 10.12
C LEU A 21 -11.78 5.30 9.23
N GLY A 22 -11.61 5.18 7.91
CA GLY A 22 -12.04 6.19 6.94
C GLY A 22 -13.56 6.37 6.94
N VAL A 23 -14.32 5.27 6.92
CA VAL A 23 -15.79 5.33 7.06
C VAL A 23 -16.18 5.93 8.41
N SER A 24 -15.53 5.49 9.50
CA SER A 24 -15.79 6.03 10.84
C SER A 24 -15.47 7.53 10.96
N ALA A 25 -14.41 8.00 10.30
CA ALA A 25 -14.02 9.41 10.25
C ALA A 25 -15.00 10.24 9.40
N ALA A 26 -15.47 9.71 8.27
CA ALA A 26 -16.51 10.34 7.46
C ALA A 26 -17.82 10.53 8.26
N ILE A 27 -18.25 9.49 8.97
CA ILE A 27 -19.43 9.54 9.86
C ILE A 27 -19.21 10.54 11.00
N ALA A 28 -18.07 10.48 11.69
CA ALA A 28 -17.76 11.38 12.80
C ALA A 28 -17.75 12.84 12.35
N ARG A 29 -17.19 13.13 11.17
CA ARG A 29 -17.23 14.47 10.57
C ARG A 29 -18.66 14.90 10.26
N GLY A 30 -19.47 14.03 9.67
CA GLY A 30 -20.88 14.29 9.40
C GLY A 30 -21.63 14.68 10.67
N LEU A 31 -21.49 13.88 11.74
CA LEU A 31 -22.07 14.16 13.05
C LEU A 31 -21.58 15.50 13.63
N CYS A 32 -20.28 15.80 13.55
CA CYS A 32 -19.77 17.09 14.00
C CYS A 32 -20.41 18.26 13.25
N ARG A 33 -20.63 18.13 11.93
CA ARG A 33 -21.32 19.16 11.13
C ARG A 33 -22.79 19.29 11.53
N THR A 34 -23.52 18.19 11.63
CA THR A 34 -24.96 18.19 11.97
C THR A 34 -25.22 18.74 13.37
N LEU A 35 -24.34 18.45 14.33
CA LEU A 35 -24.47 18.88 15.72
C LEU A 35 -23.91 20.30 15.97
N GLY A 36 -23.54 21.05 14.93
CA GLY A 36 -22.97 22.40 15.07
C GLY A 36 -21.63 22.43 15.82
N LEU A 37 -20.92 21.31 15.87
CA LEU A 37 -19.64 21.19 16.57
C LEU A 37 -18.51 21.75 15.69
N ARG A 38 -17.34 21.99 16.31
CA ARG A 38 -16.11 22.43 15.61
C ARG A 38 -15.91 21.63 14.33
N ARG A 39 -15.69 22.36 13.23
CA ARG A 39 -15.52 21.76 11.90
C ARG A 39 -14.15 21.10 11.80
N VAL A 40 -14.14 19.77 11.83
CA VAL A 40 -12.93 18.96 11.65
C VAL A 40 -12.75 18.66 10.16
N ARG A 41 -11.54 18.84 9.63
CA ARG A 41 -11.20 18.41 8.25
C ARG A 41 -10.90 16.92 8.24
N TYR A 42 -11.38 16.22 7.23
CA TYR A 42 -11.13 14.79 7.05
C TYR A 42 -10.26 14.56 5.83
N VAL A 43 -9.10 13.94 6.03
CA VAL A 43 -8.17 13.51 4.98
C VAL A 43 -8.13 11.99 4.95
N TYR A 44 -8.14 11.40 3.75
CA TYR A 44 -8.04 9.96 3.59
C TYR A 44 -6.90 9.59 2.65
N THR A 45 -6.04 8.65 3.07
CA THR A 45 -5.07 8.01 2.19
C THR A 45 -5.62 6.68 1.69
N TRP A 46 -5.72 6.55 0.37
CA TRP A 46 -6.15 5.32 -0.30
C TRP A 46 -4.97 4.38 -0.49
N HIS A 47 -5.02 3.15 0.02
CA HIS A 47 -3.81 2.32 0.14
C HIS A 47 -3.61 1.23 -0.93
N GLY A 48 -4.63 0.88 -1.70
CA GLY A 48 -4.49 -0.14 -2.72
C GLY A 48 -5.73 -0.30 -3.59
N TYR A 49 -5.67 -1.24 -4.54
CA TYR A 49 -6.80 -1.60 -5.37
C TYR A 49 -7.84 -2.32 -4.50
N TYR A 50 -9.07 -1.80 -4.50
CA TYR A 50 -10.17 -2.41 -3.77
C TYR A 50 -11.14 -3.04 -4.77
N ASP A 51 -11.64 -4.21 -4.42
CA ASP A 51 -12.63 -4.93 -5.21
C ASP A 51 -13.99 -4.19 -5.18
N THR A 52 -14.33 -3.53 -6.28
CA THR A 52 -15.57 -2.78 -6.47
C THR A 52 -16.64 -3.58 -7.23
N SER A 53 -16.50 -4.91 -7.35
CA SER A 53 -17.44 -5.76 -8.10
C SER A 53 -18.87 -5.75 -7.53
N SER A 54 -19.01 -5.65 -6.21
CA SER A 54 -20.31 -5.62 -5.54
C SER A 54 -20.80 -4.19 -5.32
N PRO A 55 -22.10 -3.89 -5.58
CA PRO A 55 -22.69 -2.57 -5.30
C PRO A 55 -22.54 -2.13 -3.84
N LEU A 56 -22.65 -3.07 -2.88
CA LEU A 56 -22.47 -2.78 -1.45
C LEU A 56 -21.03 -2.39 -1.12
N LYS A 57 -20.04 -3.10 -1.69
CA LYS A 57 -18.63 -2.74 -1.54
C LYS A 57 -18.35 -1.40 -2.19
N ARG A 58 -18.92 -1.13 -3.36
CA ARG A 58 -18.79 0.14 -4.06
C ARG A 58 -19.35 1.29 -3.23
N LEU A 59 -20.52 1.14 -2.63
CA LEU A 59 -21.11 2.12 -1.72
C LEU A 59 -20.21 2.34 -0.48
N TRP A 60 -19.71 1.26 0.11
CA TRP A 60 -18.81 1.33 1.25
C TRP A 60 -17.53 2.12 0.93
N TYR A 61 -16.92 1.90 -0.24
CA TYR A 61 -15.74 2.64 -0.66
C TYR A 61 -16.04 4.07 -1.11
N ALA A 62 -17.24 4.33 -1.64
CA ALA A 62 -17.67 5.69 -1.98
C ALA A 62 -17.73 6.59 -0.74
N ALA A 63 -18.03 6.05 0.44
CA ALA A 63 -17.97 6.82 1.70
C ALA A 63 -16.57 7.39 2.00
N LEU A 64 -15.51 6.73 1.52
CA LEU A 64 -14.12 7.19 1.69
C LEU A 64 -13.83 8.42 0.83
N LEU A 65 -14.49 8.53 -0.33
CA LEU A 65 -14.34 9.65 -1.28
C LEU A 65 -14.94 10.96 -0.76
N ALA A 66 -15.77 10.88 0.29
CA ALA A 66 -16.34 12.06 0.94
C ALA A 66 -15.30 12.90 1.69
N ALA A 67 -14.02 12.51 1.74
CA ALA A 67 -12.95 13.25 2.39
C ALA A 67 -12.78 14.68 1.86
N ASP A 68 -12.39 15.59 2.74
CA ASP A 68 -12.02 16.96 2.38
C ASP A 68 -10.65 17.00 1.65
N GLY A 69 -9.81 15.98 1.85
CA GLY A 69 -8.59 15.74 1.06
C GLY A 69 -8.39 14.25 0.78
N LEU A 70 -7.99 13.92 -0.44
CA LEU A 70 -7.75 12.54 -0.90
C LEU A 70 -6.30 12.38 -1.35
N ILE A 71 -5.60 11.43 -0.74
CA ILE A 71 -4.19 11.13 -1.03
C ILE A 71 -4.08 9.71 -1.59
N PHE A 72 -3.31 9.56 -2.65
CA PHE A 72 -2.99 8.28 -3.29
C PHE A 72 -1.47 8.04 -3.29
N PRO A 73 -0.98 6.82 -3.03
CA PRO A 73 0.45 6.49 -3.03
C PRO A 73 1.08 6.49 -4.43
N SER A 74 0.29 6.59 -5.49
CA SER A 74 0.74 6.68 -6.87
C SER A 74 -0.35 7.27 -7.77
N ALA A 75 0.06 7.87 -8.89
CA ALA A 75 -0.84 8.33 -9.93
C ALA A 75 -1.65 7.17 -10.53
N ALA A 76 -1.01 6.02 -10.80
CA ALA A 76 -1.68 4.84 -11.35
C ALA A 76 -2.86 4.36 -10.47
N LEU A 77 -2.71 4.39 -9.15
CA LEU A 77 -3.81 4.02 -8.25
C LEU A 77 -4.91 5.09 -8.23
N ARG A 78 -4.54 6.37 -8.19
CA ARG A 78 -5.51 7.48 -8.30
C ARG A 78 -6.34 7.35 -9.57
N ASP A 79 -5.69 7.10 -10.70
CA ASP A 79 -6.32 7.06 -12.01
C ASP A 79 -7.22 5.81 -12.14
N ALA A 80 -6.79 4.66 -11.60
CA ALA A 80 -7.64 3.47 -11.52
C ALA A 80 -8.90 3.69 -10.65
N VAL A 81 -8.76 4.35 -9.50
CA VAL A 81 -9.92 4.68 -8.65
C VAL A 81 -10.81 5.71 -9.34
N ARG A 82 -10.24 6.68 -10.06
CA ARG A 82 -10.99 7.64 -10.88
C ARG A 82 -11.74 6.94 -12.02
N ALA A 83 -11.16 5.91 -12.65
CA ALA A 83 -11.87 5.10 -13.63
C ALA A 83 -13.05 4.33 -13.01
N SER A 84 -12.93 3.84 -11.78
CA SER A 84 -14.00 3.11 -11.09
C SER A 84 -15.13 4.00 -10.53
N PHE A 85 -14.80 5.20 -10.07
CA PHE A 85 -15.73 6.09 -9.34
C PHE A 85 -16.05 7.39 -10.07
N GLY A 86 -15.39 7.68 -11.20
CA GLY A 86 -15.66 8.84 -12.04
C GLY A 86 -15.51 10.16 -11.30
N SER A 87 -16.50 11.03 -11.46
CA SER A 87 -16.55 12.37 -10.86
C SER A 87 -16.68 12.37 -9.33
N ALA A 88 -16.97 11.23 -8.70
CA ALA A 88 -16.93 11.12 -7.24
C ALA A 88 -15.50 11.25 -6.69
N VAL A 89 -14.47 11.00 -7.51
CA VAL A 89 -13.09 11.33 -7.15
C VAL A 89 -12.86 12.81 -7.40
N ARG A 90 -12.60 13.55 -6.32
CA ARG A 90 -12.40 15.00 -6.35
C ARG A 90 -11.28 15.39 -7.34
N ALA A 91 -11.39 16.59 -7.90
CA ALA A 91 -10.39 17.12 -8.83
C ALA A 91 -9.04 17.39 -8.15
N ASP A 92 -9.07 17.79 -6.87
CA ASP A 92 -7.91 18.05 -6.00
C ASP A 92 -7.33 16.79 -5.35
N ALA A 93 -7.67 15.59 -5.84
CA ALA A 93 -7.07 14.34 -5.37
C ALA A 93 -5.60 14.24 -5.79
N GLU A 94 -4.70 14.12 -4.81
CA GLU A 94 -3.26 14.15 -5.04
C GLU A 94 -2.60 12.77 -4.95
N ALA A 95 -1.58 12.56 -5.79
CA ALA A 95 -0.68 11.42 -5.68
C ALA A 95 0.57 11.84 -4.90
N ILE A 96 0.72 11.32 -3.68
CA ILE A 96 1.92 11.50 -2.85
C ILE A 96 2.65 10.18 -2.80
N HIS A 97 3.75 10.09 -3.54
CA HIS A 97 4.57 8.89 -3.61
C HIS A 97 5.22 8.58 -2.25
N ARG A 98 5.30 7.28 -1.91
CA ARG A 98 6.02 6.88 -0.71
C ARG A 98 7.50 7.20 -0.86
N GLY A 99 8.07 7.84 0.15
CA GLY A 99 9.51 7.99 0.26
C GLY A 99 10.19 6.64 0.49
N VAL A 100 11.47 6.58 0.13
CA VAL A 100 12.40 5.52 0.54
C VAL A 100 13.43 6.14 1.46
N ARG A 101 13.83 5.43 2.53
CA ARG A 101 15.01 5.86 3.30
C ARG A 101 16.21 5.73 2.37
N SER A 102 16.91 6.82 2.14
CA SER A 102 18.16 6.82 1.40
C SER A 102 19.21 5.98 2.15
N ALA A 103 20.18 5.44 1.42
CA ALA A 103 21.32 4.75 2.02
C ALA A 103 22.06 5.65 3.04
N ARG A 104 22.01 6.97 2.87
CA ARG A 104 22.56 7.96 3.79
C ARG A 104 21.77 8.05 5.10
N GLU A 105 20.44 7.97 5.05
CA GLU A 105 19.59 7.95 6.24
C GLU A 105 19.64 6.60 6.97
N ALA A 106 19.80 5.50 6.24
CA ALA A 106 19.99 4.18 6.83
C ALA A 106 21.32 4.06 7.58
N ARG A 107 22.39 4.71 7.08
CA ARG A 107 23.71 4.74 7.73
C ARG A 107 23.81 5.70 8.92
N ARG A 108 22.85 6.63 9.09
CA ARG A 108 22.81 7.60 10.19
C ARG A 108 22.17 7.06 11.47
N ASP A 109 21.51 5.91 11.42
CA ASP A 109 21.18 5.15 12.62
C ASP A 109 22.47 4.49 13.13
N GLU A 110 23.34 5.27 13.78
CA GLU A 110 24.50 4.76 14.53
C GLU A 110 23.99 3.76 15.58
N GLY A 111 24.23 2.46 15.35
CA GLY A 111 23.76 1.38 16.22
C GLY A 111 22.69 0.46 15.63
N ALA A 112 22.21 0.69 14.40
CA ALA A 112 21.44 -0.33 13.70
C ALA A 112 22.34 -1.55 13.41
N PRO A 113 21.98 -2.77 13.86
CA PRO A 113 22.77 -3.96 13.52
C PRO A 113 22.90 -4.06 11.99
N GLU A 114 24.08 -4.46 11.52
CA GLU A 114 24.32 -4.76 10.10
C GLU A 114 23.13 -5.52 9.51
N PRO A 115 22.75 -5.25 8.25
CA PRO A 115 21.58 -5.85 7.65
C PRO A 115 21.64 -7.39 7.80
N PRO A 116 20.59 -8.04 8.34
CA PRO A 116 20.64 -9.46 8.71
C PRO A 116 20.66 -10.43 7.52
N LEU A 117 20.92 -9.95 6.31
CA LEU A 117 20.85 -10.76 5.09
C LEU A 117 22.08 -10.55 4.21
N ALA A 118 23.19 -11.18 4.61
CA ALA A 118 24.28 -11.46 3.68
C ALA A 118 23.78 -12.54 2.70
N LEU A 119 23.32 -12.11 1.53
CA LEU A 119 23.11 -13.05 0.44
C LEU A 119 24.48 -13.58 0.00
N PRO A 120 24.63 -14.89 -0.25
CA PRO A 120 25.89 -15.42 -0.79
C PRO A 120 26.22 -14.71 -2.10
N ALA A 121 27.47 -14.72 -2.57
CA ALA A 121 27.77 -14.20 -3.90
C ALA A 121 27.02 -15.01 -4.99
N PRO A 122 26.64 -14.39 -6.14
CA PRO A 122 26.20 -15.16 -7.31
C PRO A 122 27.31 -16.08 -7.79
N THR A 123 26.94 -17.27 -8.28
CA THR A 123 27.89 -18.18 -8.92
C THR A 123 28.53 -17.50 -10.12
N ALA A 124 29.82 -17.78 -10.37
CA ALA A 124 30.52 -17.22 -11.51
C ALA A 124 29.79 -17.61 -12.82
N GLY A 125 29.50 -16.61 -13.66
CA GLY A 125 28.75 -16.82 -14.90
C GLY A 125 27.27 -17.12 -14.71
N SER A 126 26.69 -16.77 -13.55
CA SER A 126 25.25 -16.87 -13.28
C SER A 126 24.57 -15.50 -13.36
N PHE A 127 23.28 -15.48 -13.73
CA PHE A 127 22.45 -14.28 -13.63
C PHE A 127 21.50 -14.45 -12.46
N ARG A 128 21.58 -13.56 -11.47
CA ARG A 128 20.75 -13.63 -10.27
C ARG A 128 19.61 -12.63 -10.29
N VAL A 129 18.39 -13.13 -10.11
CA VAL A 129 17.16 -12.35 -9.92
C VAL A 129 16.75 -12.36 -8.44
N LEU A 130 16.56 -11.17 -7.87
CA LEU A 130 16.11 -10.99 -6.49
C LEU A 130 14.67 -10.45 -6.48
N LEU A 131 13.78 -11.12 -5.75
CA LEU A 131 12.40 -10.65 -5.56
C LEU A 131 12.08 -10.47 -4.07
N PRO A 132 12.46 -9.31 -3.50
CA PRO A 132 12.19 -9.02 -2.10
C PRO A 132 10.72 -8.67 -1.87
N GLY A 133 10.13 -9.28 -0.85
CA GLY A 133 8.77 -9.00 -0.41
C GLY A 133 8.12 -10.19 0.26
N ARG A 134 7.02 -9.93 0.99
CA ARG A 134 6.18 -11.00 1.56
C ARG A 134 5.81 -12.01 0.49
N LEU A 135 6.02 -13.30 0.76
CA LEU A 135 5.65 -14.37 -0.14
C LEU A 135 4.13 -14.45 -0.21
N SER A 136 3.57 -13.97 -1.32
CA SER A 136 2.12 -13.91 -1.56
C SER A 136 1.82 -13.85 -3.05
N PRO A 137 0.65 -14.33 -3.50
CA PRO A 137 0.31 -14.37 -4.93
C PRO A 137 0.41 -13.01 -5.63
N SER A 138 0.08 -11.93 -4.92
CA SER A 138 0.12 -10.55 -5.46
C SER A 138 1.54 -10.00 -5.68
N LYS A 139 2.58 -10.75 -5.30
CA LYS A 139 3.97 -10.34 -5.46
C LYS A 139 4.69 -11.04 -6.60
N GLY A 140 4.02 -11.96 -7.30
CA GLY A 140 4.53 -12.57 -8.53
C GLY A 140 5.68 -13.56 -8.32
N HIS A 141 5.87 -14.08 -7.10
CA HIS A 141 6.89 -15.10 -6.83
C HIS A 141 6.66 -16.37 -7.66
N ASP A 142 5.40 -16.80 -7.81
CA ASP A 142 5.04 -17.96 -8.63
C ASP A 142 5.29 -17.69 -10.12
N LEU A 143 4.94 -16.49 -10.61
CA LEU A 143 5.21 -16.08 -11.99
C LEU A 143 6.70 -16.08 -12.30
N LEU A 144 7.52 -15.58 -11.37
CA LEU A 144 8.98 -15.61 -11.50
C LEU A 144 9.51 -17.05 -11.54
N ALA A 145 8.99 -17.93 -10.68
CA ALA A 145 9.37 -19.34 -10.69
C ALA A 145 9.01 -20.04 -12.01
N SER A 146 7.80 -19.79 -12.53
CA SER A 146 7.38 -20.32 -13.83
C SER A 146 8.21 -19.78 -14.99
N ALA A 147 8.51 -18.47 -15.00
CA ALA A 147 9.35 -17.86 -16.02
C ALA A 147 10.78 -18.43 -15.97
N ALA A 148 11.33 -18.65 -14.77
CA ALA A 148 12.63 -19.28 -14.59
C ALA A 148 12.66 -20.72 -15.11
N ALA A 149 11.62 -21.51 -14.82
CA ALA A 149 11.50 -22.87 -15.33
C ALA A 149 11.44 -22.91 -16.87
N HIS A 150 10.71 -21.98 -17.49
CA HIS A 150 10.62 -21.86 -18.94
C HIS A 150 11.98 -21.50 -19.56
N ALA A 151 12.67 -20.49 -19.01
CA ALA A 151 13.98 -20.07 -19.48
C ALA A 151 15.03 -21.19 -19.41
N LEU A 152 14.97 -22.03 -18.38
CA LEU A 152 15.84 -23.21 -18.25
C LEU A 152 15.49 -24.32 -19.26
N ALA A 153 14.22 -24.47 -19.61
CA ALA A 153 13.75 -25.50 -20.54
C ALA A 153 14.07 -25.18 -22.01
N GLU A 154 13.99 -23.91 -22.41
CA GLU A 154 14.24 -23.49 -23.81
C GLU A 154 15.72 -23.35 -24.17
N GLY A 155 16.63 -23.45 -23.19
CA GLY A 155 18.07 -23.41 -23.45
C GLY A 155 18.55 -22.06 -24.00
N ASP A 156 17.84 -20.98 -23.68
CA ASP A 156 17.95 -19.62 -24.26
C ASP A 156 19.25 -18.86 -23.91
N GLY A 157 20.37 -19.57 -23.74
CA GLY A 157 21.66 -18.99 -23.43
C GLY A 157 21.68 -18.24 -22.09
N VAL A 158 20.68 -18.46 -21.24
CA VAL A 158 20.60 -17.79 -19.94
C VAL A 158 21.72 -18.36 -19.07
N PRO A 159 22.75 -17.58 -18.70
CA PRO A 159 23.73 -17.99 -17.70
C PRO A 159 22.98 -18.52 -16.47
N ALA A 160 23.49 -19.59 -15.83
CA ALA A 160 22.83 -20.31 -14.73
C ALA A 160 21.90 -19.38 -13.93
N LEU A 161 20.58 -19.55 -14.06
CA LEU A 161 19.62 -18.60 -13.48
C LEU A 161 19.47 -18.87 -11.99
N GLU A 162 19.83 -17.91 -11.16
CA GLU A 162 19.64 -17.99 -9.72
C GLU A 162 18.47 -17.09 -9.28
N VAL A 163 17.50 -17.66 -8.57
CA VAL A 163 16.35 -16.91 -8.04
C VAL A 163 16.39 -16.91 -6.52
N ALA A 164 16.44 -15.73 -5.90
CA ALA A 164 16.30 -15.60 -4.45
C ALA A 164 14.98 -14.89 -4.09
N LEU A 165 14.07 -15.64 -3.47
CA LEU A 165 12.82 -15.13 -2.93
C LEU A 165 13.05 -14.74 -1.46
N ILE A 166 12.93 -13.45 -1.15
CA ILE A 166 13.31 -12.91 0.16
C ILE A 166 12.07 -12.37 0.84
N GLY A 167 11.59 -13.05 1.88
CA GLY A 167 10.50 -12.54 2.72
C GLY A 167 9.87 -13.61 3.61
N ALA A 168 9.07 -13.17 4.57
CA ALA A 168 8.33 -14.07 5.44
C ALA A 168 7.08 -14.62 4.73
N ARG A 169 6.81 -15.93 4.88
CA ARG A 169 5.46 -16.49 4.67
C ARG A 169 4.61 -16.20 5.92
N PRO A 170 3.34 -15.81 5.77
CA PRO A 170 2.41 -15.83 6.89
C PRO A 170 2.29 -17.27 7.43
N ALA A 171 2.40 -17.46 8.74
CA ALA A 171 2.32 -18.77 9.40
C ALA A 171 1.03 -19.56 9.08
N GLN A 172 -0.02 -18.86 8.63
CA GLN A 172 -1.33 -19.42 8.29
C GLN A 172 -1.38 -20.13 6.92
N LEU A 173 -0.32 -20.07 6.10
CA LEU A 173 -0.24 -20.70 4.77
C LEU A 173 0.81 -21.83 4.71
N ALA A 174 1.22 -22.37 5.87
CA ALA A 174 2.22 -23.44 5.97
C ALA A 174 1.59 -24.85 6.05
N ARG A 175 0.42 -25.07 5.42
CA ARG A 175 -0.20 -26.39 5.28
C ARG A 175 -0.21 -26.79 3.81
#